data_AF-A0A923BZ18-F1
#
_entry.id   AF-A0A923BZ18-F1
#
_cell.length_a   1.000
_cell.length_b   1.000
_cell.length_c   1.000
_cell.angle_alpha   90.00
_cell.angle_beta   90.00
_cell.angle_gamma   90.00
#
_symmetry.space_group_name_H-M   'P 1'
#
loop_
_entity.id
_entity.type
_entity.pdbx_description
1 polymer ?
#
loop_
_entity_poly.entity_id
_entity_poly.type
_entity_poly.pdbx_seq_one_letter_code
_entity_poly.pdbx_strand_id
1 'polypeptide(L)'
;MMRHFALAGVLLALLPAAGCTTWQDRAEAKALATCQDKADAEERRLCRETVMAAEKAKYDKEAEVWEEKVRAAEDRELNRKVYGGPGQVDK
;
A
#
# COMPACT_ATOMS: atom_id res chain seq x y z
N MET A 1 -43.86 19.96 16.58
CA MET A 1 -42.63 20.20 15.81
C MET A 1 -41.47 19.62 16.60
N MET A 2 -40.76 18.61 16.09
CA MET A 2 -39.45 18.07 16.53
C MET A 2 -39.40 16.55 16.26
N ARG A 3 -39.41 16.14 14.98
CA ARG A 3 -39.29 14.71 14.63
C ARG A 3 -38.63 14.47 13.27
N HIS A 4 -37.59 15.24 12.92
CA HIS A 4 -36.91 15.08 11.63
C HIS A 4 -35.37 15.05 11.68
N PHE A 5 -34.74 15.07 12.87
CA PHE A 5 -33.27 15.15 12.95
C PHE A 5 -32.53 13.81 13.17
N ALA A 6 -33.23 12.67 13.18
CA ALA A 6 -32.59 11.38 13.46
C ALA A 6 -32.15 10.56 12.22
N LEU A 7 -32.49 11.01 11.00
CA LEU A 7 -32.22 10.23 9.77
C LEU A 7 -30.94 10.63 9.02
N ALA A 8 -30.28 11.73 9.41
CA ALA A 8 -29.06 12.19 8.76
C ALA A 8 -27.77 11.52 9.29
N GLY A 9 -27.84 10.79 10.41
CA GLY A 9 -26.66 10.14 11.02
C GLY A 9 -26.25 8.82 10.37
N VAL A 10 -27.17 8.13 9.68
CA VAL A 10 -26.92 6.78 9.16
C VAL A 10 -26.16 6.79 7.82
N LEU A 11 -26.26 7.88 7.05
CA LEU A 11 -25.55 8.01 5.76
C LEU A 11 -24.08 8.40 5.90
N LEU A 12 -23.65 8.95 7.04
CA LEU A 12 -22.25 9.29 7.31
C LEU A 12 -21.42 8.12 7.86
N ALA A 13 -22.07 7.05 8.31
CA ALA A 13 -21.39 5.85 8.80
C ALA A 13 -20.86 4.94 7.66
N LEU A 14 -21.24 5.21 6.40
CA LEU A 14 -20.79 4.45 5.23
C LEU A 14 -19.51 5.01 4.58
N LEU A 15 -18.92 6.08 5.14
CA LEU A 15 -17.80 6.80 4.55
C LEU A 15 -16.38 6.55 5.13
N PRO A 16 -16.06 5.55 6.00
CA PRO A 16 -14.66 5.27 6.28
C PRO A 16 -13.99 4.35 5.25
N ALA A 17 -14.75 3.74 4.33
CA ALA A 17 -14.19 2.76 3.37
C ALA A 17 -13.65 3.37 2.06
N ALA A 18 -13.78 4.69 1.84
CA ALA A 18 -13.21 5.36 0.67
C ALA A 18 -11.74 5.79 0.85
N GLY A 19 -11.15 5.57 2.04
CA GLY A 19 -9.81 6.02 2.39
C GLY A 19 -8.71 4.95 2.36
N CYS A 20 -9.07 3.68 2.19
CA CYS A 20 -8.09 2.57 2.17
C CYS A 20 -7.73 2.12 0.76
N THR A 21 -7.87 2.97 -0.26
CA THR A 21 -7.14 2.72 -1.52
C THR A 21 -5.71 3.15 -1.26
N THR A 22 -4.86 2.18 -0.99
CA THR A 22 -3.43 2.43 -0.93
C THR A 22 -2.99 3.02 -2.27
N TRP A 23 -1.88 3.77 -2.30
CA TRP A 23 -1.31 4.23 -3.56
C TRP A 23 -1.01 3.05 -4.51
N GLN A 24 -0.75 1.88 -3.92
CA GLN A 24 -0.57 0.59 -4.56
C GLN A 24 -1.82 0.12 -5.33
N ASP A 25 -3.00 0.15 -4.71
CA ASP A 25 -4.28 -0.19 -5.36
C ASP A 25 -4.56 0.70 -6.56
N ARG A 26 -4.13 1.96 -6.51
CA ARG A 26 -4.26 2.92 -7.62
C ARG A 26 -3.31 2.61 -8.78
N ALA A 27 -2.07 2.20 -8.49
CA ALA A 27 -1.09 1.83 -9.51
C ALA A 27 -1.52 0.56 -10.24
N GLU A 28 -1.97 -0.46 -9.49
CA GLU A 28 -2.50 -1.70 -10.02
C GLU A 28 -3.78 -1.47 -10.84
N ALA A 29 -4.71 -0.64 -10.36
CA ALA A 29 -5.94 -0.31 -11.09
C ALA A 29 -5.65 0.35 -12.45
N LYS A 30 -4.65 1.24 -12.52
CA LYS A 30 -4.25 1.89 -13.78
C LYS A 30 -3.61 0.91 -14.76
N ALA A 31 -2.78 -0.01 -14.26
CA ALA A 31 -2.15 -1.04 -15.08
C ALA A 31 -3.16 -2.06 -15.61
N LEU A 32 -4.22 -2.35 -14.85
CA LEU A 32 -5.30 -3.27 -15.25
C LEU A 32 -6.36 -2.63 -16.15
N ALA A 33 -6.50 -1.31 -16.13
CA ALA A 33 -7.48 -0.59 -16.96
C ALA A 33 -7.24 -0.80 -18.46
N THR A 34 -5.98 -0.79 -18.89
CA THR A 34 -5.59 -1.02 -20.30
C THR A 34 -5.87 -2.44 -20.80
N CYS A 35 -6.01 -3.40 -19.89
CA CYS A 35 -6.44 -4.75 -20.26
C CYS A 35 -7.94 -4.80 -20.58
N GLN A 36 -8.78 -3.93 -19.99
CA GLN A 36 -10.22 -3.98 -20.22
C GLN A 36 -10.62 -3.64 -21.67
N ASP A 37 -9.80 -2.85 -22.36
CA ASP A 37 -10.00 -2.45 -23.76
C ASP A 37 -9.78 -3.61 -24.75
N LYS A 38 -9.29 -4.78 -24.30
CA LYS A 38 -9.16 -5.97 -25.14
C LYS A 38 -10.53 -6.55 -25.47
N ALA A 39 -10.80 -6.69 -26.77
CA ALA A 39 -12.06 -7.20 -27.28
C ALA A 39 -12.30 -8.68 -26.93
N ASP A 40 -11.24 -9.48 -26.98
CA ASP A 40 -11.30 -10.90 -26.67
C ASP A 40 -11.19 -11.19 -25.15
N ALA A 41 -11.98 -12.14 -24.68
CA ALA A 41 -12.06 -12.47 -23.26
C ALA A 41 -10.81 -13.22 -22.76
N GLU A 42 -10.20 -14.05 -23.59
CA GLU A 42 -8.98 -14.79 -23.29
C GLU A 42 -7.77 -13.86 -23.30
N GLU A 43 -7.64 -12.98 -24.30
CA GLU A 43 -6.63 -11.92 -24.32
C GLU A 43 -6.74 -10.99 -23.12
N ARG A 44 -7.96 -10.64 -22.71
CA ARG A 44 -8.20 -9.85 -21.50
C ARG A 44 -7.78 -10.58 -20.23
N ARG A 45 -7.98 -11.90 -20.16
CA ARG A 45 -7.53 -12.73 -19.03
C ARG A 45 -6.00 -12.77 -18.98
N LEU A 46 -5.36 -13.13 -20.08
CA LEU A 46 -3.90 -13.21 -20.20
C LEU A 46 -3.22 -11.87 -19.89
N CYS A 47 -3.78 -10.76 -20.37
CA CYS A 47 -3.28 -9.42 -20.05
C CYS A 47 -3.30 -9.16 -18.54
N ARG A 48 -4.41 -9.45 -17.88
CA ARG A 48 -4.55 -9.25 -16.43
C ARG A 48 -3.59 -10.13 -15.63
N GLU A 49 -3.48 -11.40 -15.96
CA GLU A 49 -2.54 -12.32 -15.31
C GLU A 49 -1.09 -11.84 -15.46
N THR A 50 -0.71 -11.40 -16.67
CA THR A 50 0.64 -10.90 -16.95
C THR A 50 0.94 -9.62 -16.18
N VAL A 51 0.00 -8.66 -16.16
CA VAL A 51 0.14 -7.40 -15.43
C VAL A 51 0.23 -7.64 -13.93
N MET A 52 -0.65 -8.48 -13.36
CA MET A 52 -0.60 -8.82 -11.94
C MET A 52 0.72 -9.50 -11.55
N ALA A 53 1.23 -10.42 -12.38
CA ALA A 53 2.51 -11.07 -12.12
C ALA A 53 3.68 -10.07 -12.18
N ALA A 54 3.68 -9.15 -13.15
CA ALA A 54 4.71 -8.15 -13.30
C ALA A 54 4.72 -7.13 -12.15
N GLU A 55 3.54 -6.65 -11.72
CA GLU A 55 3.43 -5.73 -10.58
C GLU A 55 3.81 -6.43 -9.27
N LYS A 56 3.34 -7.66 -9.04
CA LYS A 56 3.76 -8.46 -7.88
C LYS A 56 5.28 -8.62 -7.79
N ALA A 57 5.94 -8.95 -8.90
CA ALA A 57 7.40 -9.11 -8.92
C ALA A 57 8.16 -7.81 -8.61
N LYS A 58 7.61 -6.65 -9.01
CA LYS A 58 8.18 -5.35 -8.63
C LYS A 58 8.04 -5.11 -7.13
N TYR A 59 6.85 -5.38 -6.57
CA TYR A 59 6.61 -5.20 -5.14
C TYR A 59 7.45 -6.12 -4.27
N ASP A 60 7.58 -7.39 -4.64
CA ASP A 60 8.42 -8.34 -3.90
C ASP A 60 9.87 -7.82 -3.84
N LYS A 61 10.39 -7.30 -4.97
CA LYS A 61 11.73 -6.71 -5.03
C LYS A 61 11.85 -5.42 -4.21
N GLU A 62 10.86 -4.54 -4.25
CA GLU A 62 10.86 -3.29 -3.47
C GLU A 62 10.75 -3.56 -1.97
N ALA A 63 9.97 -4.58 -1.58
CA ALA A 63 9.83 -5.04 -0.20
C ALA A 63 11.15 -5.59 0.34
N GLU A 64 11.84 -6.47 -0.41
CA GLU A 64 13.17 -6.98 -0.03
C GLU A 64 14.17 -5.84 0.21
N VAL A 65 14.23 -4.87 -0.71
CA VAL A 65 15.12 -3.70 -0.59
C VAL A 65 14.75 -2.85 0.63
N TRP A 66 13.46 -2.70 0.92
CA TRP A 66 13.00 -1.94 2.08
C TRP A 66 13.35 -2.65 3.38
N GLU A 67 13.11 -3.96 3.47
CA GLU A 67 13.46 -4.77 4.63
C GLU A 67 14.97 -4.74 4.92
N GLU A 68 15.80 -4.82 3.89
CA GLU A 68 17.26 -4.71 4.04
C GLU A 68 17.65 -3.33 4.59
N LYS A 69 17.04 -2.26 4.10
CA LYS A 69 17.30 -0.89 4.59
C LYS A 69 16.87 -0.71 6.04
N VAL A 70 15.73 -1.27 6.43
CA VAL A 70 15.25 -1.24 7.82
C VAL A 70 16.19 -2.02 8.71
N ARG A 71 16.55 -3.26 8.35
CA ARG A 71 17.51 -4.08 9.09
C ARG A 71 18.85 -3.35 9.27
N ALA A 72 19.38 -2.76 8.20
CA ALA A 72 20.62 -1.99 8.27
C ALA A 72 20.49 -0.74 9.17
N ALA A 73 19.32 -0.12 9.25
CA ALA A 73 19.07 1.01 10.15
C ALA A 73 19.00 0.55 11.61
N GLU A 74 18.29 -0.54 11.89
CA GLU A 74 18.20 -1.18 13.21
C GLU A 74 19.58 -1.64 13.69
N ASP A 75 20.39 -2.24 12.83
CA ASP A 75 21.76 -2.65 13.16
C ASP A 75 22.66 -1.45 13.50
N ARG A 76 22.52 -0.34 12.76
CA ARG A 76 23.23 0.91 13.09
C ARG A 76 22.77 1.49 14.42
N GLU A 77 21.49 1.42 14.73
CA GLU A 77 20.94 1.87 16.01
C GLU A 77 21.41 0.98 17.17
N LEU A 78 21.38 -0.34 17.00
CA LEU A 78 21.86 -1.31 17.98
C LEU A 78 23.35 -1.09 18.26
N ASN A 79 24.17 -0.96 17.22
CA ASN A 79 25.60 -0.68 17.38
C ASN A 79 25.84 0.65 18.12
N ARG A 80 25.02 1.67 17.86
CA ARG A 80 25.07 2.94 18.61
C ARG A 80 24.71 2.76 20.09
N LYS A 81 23.72 1.92 20.41
CA LYS A 81 23.34 1.63 21.80
C LYS A 81 24.41 0.81 22.54
N VAL A 82 25.03 -0.16 21.87
CA VAL A 82 26.01 -1.07 22.48
C VAL A 82 27.38 -0.43 22.63
N TYR A 83 27.84 0.31 21.60
CA TYR A 83 29.20 0.86 21.54
C TYR A 83 29.24 2.39 21.63
N GLY A 84 28.09 3.07 21.62
CA GLY A 84 28.04 4.51 21.84
C GLY A 84 28.38 4.85 23.29
N GLY A 85 29.52 5.50 23.50
CA GLY A 85 29.92 5.99 24.82
C GLY A 85 28.94 7.02 25.40
N PRO A 86 28.99 7.27 26.72
CA PRO A 86 28.09 8.20 27.38
C PRO A 86 28.15 9.60 26.73
N GLY A 87 26.99 10.11 26.29
CA GLY A 87 26.84 11.40 25.60
C GLY A 87 26.69 11.35 24.07
N GLN A 88 26.74 10.17 23.44
CA GLN A 88 26.52 10.01 21.98
C GLN A 88 25.11 9.52 21.59
N VAL A 89 24.33 9.00 22.54
CA VAL A 89 23.04 8.35 22.26
C VAL A 89 21.83 9.21 22.66
N ASP A 90 22.02 10.17 23.58
CA ASP A 90 20.97 11.07 24.09
C ASP A 90 21.30 12.54 23.80
N LYS A 91 21.01 13.00 22.58
CA LYS A 91 20.86 14.42 22.23
C LYS A 91 19.68 14.62 21.29
#